data_AF-A0A973P6K7-F1
#
_entry.id   AF-A0A973P6K7-F1
#
_cell.length_a   1.000
_cell.length_b   1.000
_cell.length_c   1.000
_cell.angle_alpha   90.00
_cell.angle_beta   90.00
_cell.angle_gamma   90.00
#
_symmetry.space_group_name_H-M   'P 1'
#
loop_
_entity.id
_entity.type
_entity.pdbx_description
1 polymer ?
#
loop_
_entity_poly.entity_id
_entity_poly.type
_entity_poly.pdbx_seq_one_letter_code
_entity_poly.pdbx_strand_id
1 'polypeptide(L)'
;MKRPAAATVRRLAALMGGRAVFRGTLLVANVALLGAWGSPDYAGYAQAMGGAAVLALIATTGIEKCALKLIPRLRYTVPALIGVFVALAGVLLVVALAVLGGMLALGRNGPWPLAALAGLSQIGVGLNQVLVGLTRAIGKPARDVANHLVLSAALAGYTGAALALGITPV
;
A
#
# COMPACT_ATOMS: atom_id res chain seq x y z
N MET A 1 -9.69 -28.09 -20.78
CA MET A 1 -8.77 -27.28 -21.63
C MET A 1 -7.49 -26.94 -20.84
N LYS A 2 -6.37 -27.61 -21.12
CA LYS A 2 -5.05 -27.29 -20.52
C LYS A 2 -4.51 -26.02 -21.18
N ARG A 3 -4.34 -24.92 -20.42
CA ARG A 3 -3.67 -23.71 -20.96
C ARG A 3 -2.20 -24.04 -21.27
N PRO A 4 -1.63 -23.56 -22.38
CA PRO A 4 -0.25 -23.85 -22.75
C PRO A 4 0.69 -23.35 -21.65
N ALA A 5 1.60 -24.22 -21.19
CA ALA A 5 2.46 -23.97 -20.03
C ALA A 5 3.21 -22.63 -20.09
N ALA A 6 3.62 -22.21 -21.30
CA ALA A 6 4.28 -20.93 -21.56
C ALA A 6 3.45 -19.70 -21.14
N ALA A 7 2.12 -19.73 -21.33
CA ALA A 7 1.24 -18.63 -20.93
C ALA A 7 1.10 -18.51 -19.41
N THR A 8 1.18 -19.63 -18.70
CA THR A 8 1.19 -19.67 -17.23
C THR A 8 2.51 -19.14 -16.68
N VAL A 9 3.65 -19.57 -17.23
CA VAL A 9 4.98 -19.10 -16.82
C VAL A 9 5.11 -17.59 -17.01
N ARG A 10 4.70 -17.05 -18.16
CA ARG A 10 4.75 -15.59 -18.42
C ARG A 10 3.90 -14.79 -17.42
N ARG A 11 2.75 -15.32 -16.99
CA ARG A 11 1.90 -14.67 -15.97
C ARG A 11 2.54 -14.72 -14.58
N LEU A 12 3.12 -15.86 -14.20
CA LEU A 12 3.84 -15.99 -12.94
C LEU A 12 5.06 -15.07 -12.89
N ALA A 13 5.82 -14.98 -13.98
CA ALA A 13 6.95 -14.06 -14.10
C ALA A 13 6.51 -12.60 -13.95
N ALA A 14 5.41 -12.19 -14.59
CA ALA A 14 4.87 -10.84 -14.45
C ALA A 14 4.43 -10.53 -12.99
N LEU A 15 3.75 -11.49 -12.34
CA LEU A 15 3.33 -11.37 -10.94
C LEU A 15 4.51 -11.25 -9.97
N MET A 16 5.53 -12.09 -10.16
CA MET A 16 6.76 -12.02 -9.39
C MET A 16 7.50 -10.72 -9.67
N GLY A 17 7.56 -10.28 -10.92
CA GLY A 17 8.18 -9.01 -11.33
C GLY A 17 7.56 -7.80 -10.64
N GLY A 18 6.22 -7.66 -10.67
CA GLY A 18 5.55 -6.55 -9.99
C GLY A 18 5.79 -6.53 -8.47
N ARG A 19 5.82 -7.71 -7.84
CA ARG A 19 6.10 -7.83 -6.39
C ARG A 19 7.57 -7.60 -6.05
N ALA A 20 8.48 -8.03 -6.91
CA ALA A 20 9.90 -7.77 -6.79
C ALA A 20 10.20 -6.29 -6.94
N VAL A 21 9.59 -5.60 -7.91
CA VAL A 21 9.69 -4.14 -8.09
C VAL A 21 9.22 -3.42 -6.83
N PHE A 22 8.03 -3.74 -6.32
CA PHE A 22 7.52 -3.13 -5.09
C PHE A 22 8.45 -3.33 -3.89
N ARG A 23 8.94 -4.56 -3.67
CA ARG A 23 9.89 -4.85 -2.59
C ARG A 23 11.23 -4.13 -2.79
N GLY A 24 11.70 -4.05 -4.04
CA GLY A 24 12.87 -3.28 -4.42
C GLY A 24 12.70 -1.79 -4.12
N THR A 25 11.57 -1.19 -4.51
CA THR A 25 11.25 0.21 -4.20
C THR A 25 11.27 0.49 -2.70
N LEU A 26 10.68 -0.40 -1.89
CA LEU A 26 10.75 -0.26 -0.44
C LEU A 26 12.19 -0.36 0.09
N LEU A 27 12.98 -1.32 -0.38
CA LEU A 27 14.36 -1.49 0.06
C LEU A 27 15.21 -0.25 -0.31
N VAL A 28 15.11 0.19 -1.57
CA VAL A 28 15.81 1.37 -2.07
C VAL A 28 15.40 2.63 -1.30
N ALA A 29 14.11 2.80 -1.02
CA ALA A 29 13.63 3.94 -0.24
C ALA A 29 14.23 3.95 1.17
N ASN A 30 14.28 2.80 1.87
CA ASN A 30 14.87 2.73 3.20
C ASN A 30 16.38 3.03 3.19
N VAL A 31 17.11 2.53 2.19
CA VAL A 31 18.56 2.82 2.04
C VAL A 31 18.79 4.29 1.73
N ALA A 32 18.00 4.89 0.84
CA ALA A 32 18.11 6.30 0.49
C ALA A 32 17.80 7.21 1.70
N LEU A 33 16.75 6.90 2.45
CA LEU A 33 16.40 7.65 3.66
C LEU A 33 17.46 7.51 4.76
N LEU A 34 18.04 6.32 4.93
CA LEU A 34 19.16 6.11 5.86
C LEU A 34 20.38 6.95 5.46
N GLY A 35 20.70 7.01 4.17
CA GLY A 35 21.79 7.85 3.66
C GLY A 35 21.54 9.34 3.82
N ALA A 36 20.28 9.79 3.69
CA ALA A 36 19.89 11.19 3.79
C ALA A 36 19.79 11.71 5.24
N TRP A 37 19.24 10.90 6.16
CA TRP A 37 18.97 11.31 7.54
C TRP A 37 20.03 10.83 8.54
N GLY A 38 20.86 9.85 8.19
CA GLY A 38 21.81 9.25 9.12
C GLY A 38 21.13 8.35 10.19
N SER A 39 21.94 7.67 10.99
CA SER A 39 21.47 6.63 11.93
C SER A 39 20.50 7.12 13.02
N PRO A 40 20.72 8.26 13.70
CA PRO A 40 19.85 8.71 14.80
C PRO A 40 18.43 9.04 14.32
N ASP A 41 18.32 9.77 13.23
CA ASP A 41 17.04 10.22 12.69
C ASP A 41 16.29 9.07 12.00
N TYR A 42 17.02 8.13 11.39
CA TYR A 42 16.44 6.93 10.82
C TYR A 42 15.74 6.04 11.88
N ALA A 43 16.22 6.04 13.13
CA ALA A 43 15.57 5.29 14.20
C ALA A 43 14.14 5.79 14.47
N GLY A 44 13.91 7.10 14.44
CA GLY A 44 12.57 7.69 14.57
C GLY A 44 11.64 7.29 13.42
N TYR A 45 12.16 7.30 12.19
CA TYR A 45 11.43 6.78 11.02
C TYR A 45 11.10 5.28 11.14
N ALA A 46 12.06 4.46 11.59
CA ALA A 46 11.85 3.02 11.76
C ALA A 46 10.78 2.73 12.82
N GLN A 47 10.75 3.50 13.92
CA GLN A 47 9.69 3.39 14.92
C GLN A 47 8.33 3.80 14.38
N ALA A 48 8.24 4.92 13.64
CA ALA A 48 6.99 5.36 13.02
C ALA A 48 6.45 4.33 12.02
N MET A 49 7.31 3.79 11.15
CA MET A 49 6.93 2.74 10.20
C MET A 49 6.53 1.43 10.88
N GLY A 50 7.26 1.03 11.92
CA GLY A 50 6.96 -0.15 12.73
C GLY A 50 5.60 -0.03 13.45
N GLY A 51 5.33 1.12 14.07
CA GLY A 51 4.06 1.39 14.74
C GLY A 51 2.87 1.43 13.78
N ALA A 52 3.07 1.94 12.56
CA ALA A 52 2.04 2.01 11.54
C ALA A 52 1.77 0.67 10.83
N ALA A 53 2.68 -0.32 10.91
CA ALA A 53 2.59 -1.57 10.15
C ALA A 53 1.28 -2.35 10.41
N VAL A 54 0.70 -2.22 11.62
CA VAL A 54 -0.58 -2.83 11.98
C VAL A 54 -1.73 -2.34 11.10
N LEU A 55 -1.67 -1.10 10.58
CA LEU A 55 -2.72 -0.55 9.73
C LEU A 55 -2.84 -1.29 8.40
N ALA A 56 -1.72 -1.73 7.83
CA ALA A 56 -1.74 -2.58 6.63
C ALA A 56 -2.38 -3.94 6.91
N LEU A 57 -2.18 -4.48 8.13
CA LEU A 57 -2.79 -5.74 8.56
C LEU A 57 -4.31 -5.63 8.62
N ILE A 58 -4.86 -4.55 9.15
CA ILE A 58 -6.33 -4.37 9.25
C ILE A 58 -6.99 -4.51 7.87
N ALA A 59 -6.43 -3.85 6.85
CA ALA A 59 -6.96 -3.93 5.49
C ALA A 59 -6.75 -5.33 4.85
N THR A 60 -5.60 -5.96 5.07
CA THR A 60 -5.24 -7.25 4.46
C THR A 60 -5.91 -8.45 5.12
N THR A 61 -6.01 -8.49 6.44
CA THR A 61 -6.65 -9.61 7.15
C THR A 61 -8.17 -9.48 7.19
N GLY A 62 -8.69 -8.26 7.25
CA GLY A 62 -10.13 -7.99 7.22
C GLY A 62 -10.68 -7.97 5.80
N ILE A 63 -10.50 -6.84 5.11
CA ILE A 63 -11.19 -6.54 3.84
C ILE A 63 -10.79 -7.52 2.74
N GLU A 64 -9.49 -7.72 2.51
CA GLU A 64 -8.99 -8.59 1.42
C GLU A 64 -9.43 -10.05 1.61
N LYS A 65 -9.28 -10.64 2.81
CA LYS A 65 -9.66 -12.04 3.04
C LYS A 65 -11.17 -12.24 2.98
N CYS A 66 -11.97 -11.31 3.49
CA CYS A 66 -13.42 -11.33 3.32
C CYS A 66 -13.80 -11.31 1.83
N ALA A 67 -13.15 -10.46 1.03
CA ALA A 67 -13.39 -10.37 -0.41
C ALA A 67 -13.06 -11.69 -1.14
N LEU A 68 -11.89 -12.27 -0.88
CA LEU A 68 -11.46 -13.54 -1.48
C LEU A 68 -12.39 -14.71 -1.11
N LYS A 69 -13.02 -14.68 0.05
CA LYS A 69 -13.95 -15.74 0.50
C LYS A 69 -15.37 -15.55 -0.05
N LEU A 70 -15.89 -14.33 -0.05
CA LEU A 70 -17.30 -14.04 -0.35
C LEU A 70 -17.58 -13.91 -1.85
N ILE A 71 -16.70 -13.24 -2.60
CA ILE A 71 -16.93 -12.95 -4.03
C ILE A 71 -17.08 -14.23 -4.87
N PRO A 72 -16.26 -15.28 -4.72
CA PRO A 72 -16.42 -16.50 -5.54
C PRO A 72 -17.71 -17.27 -5.25
N ARG A 73 -18.34 -17.06 -4.08
CA ARG A 73 -19.52 -17.79 -3.61
C ARG A 73 -20.84 -17.09 -3.94
N LEU A 74 -20.83 -15.75 -4.02
CA LEU A 74 -22.03 -14.93 -4.17
C LEU A 74 -22.13 -14.32 -5.58
N ARG A 75 -22.45 -15.16 -6.57
CA ARG A 75 -22.39 -14.81 -8.01
C ARG A 75 -23.29 -13.65 -8.43
N TYR A 76 -24.44 -13.46 -7.77
CA TYR A 76 -25.43 -12.43 -8.14
C TYR A 76 -25.16 -11.05 -7.52
N THR A 77 -24.38 -10.99 -6.43
CA THR A 77 -24.10 -9.74 -5.70
C THR A 77 -22.66 -9.28 -5.83
N VAL A 78 -21.89 -9.85 -6.77
CA VAL A 78 -20.48 -9.52 -6.99
C VAL A 78 -20.23 -8.02 -7.17
N PRO A 79 -20.98 -7.28 -8.02
CA PRO A 79 -20.73 -5.85 -8.20
C PRO A 79 -20.95 -5.04 -6.92
N ALA A 80 -22.00 -5.36 -6.16
CA ALA A 80 -22.30 -4.71 -4.89
C ALA A 80 -21.21 -4.98 -3.84
N LEU A 81 -20.74 -6.23 -3.73
CA LEU A 81 -19.66 -6.59 -2.81
C LEU A 81 -18.34 -5.90 -3.16
N ILE A 82 -17.99 -5.82 -4.45
CA ILE A 82 -16.82 -5.07 -4.90
C ILE A 82 -16.95 -3.60 -4.49
N GLY A 83 -18.13 -2.99 -4.72
CA GLY A 83 -18.41 -1.61 -4.29
C GLY A 83 -18.19 -1.41 -2.79
N VAL A 84 -18.71 -2.31 -1.96
CA VAL A 84 -18.52 -2.25 -0.50
C VAL A 84 -17.05 -2.38 -0.10
N PHE A 85 -16.32 -3.34 -0.65
CA PHE A 85 -14.89 -3.51 -0.32
C PHE A 85 -14.04 -2.32 -0.78
N VAL A 86 -14.33 -1.76 -1.95
CA VAL A 86 -13.67 -0.54 -2.45
C VAL A 86 -14.04 0.66 -1.58
N ALA A 87 -15.30 0.79 -1.16
CA ALA A 87 -15.74 1.88 -0.29
C ALA A 87 -15.09 1.79 1.09
N LEU A 88 -15.07 0.62 1.73
CA LEU A 88 -14.40 0.41 3.02
C LEU A 88 -12.91 0.77 2.95
N ALA A 89 -12.26 0.33 1.88
CA ALA A 89 -10.86 0.64 1.63
C ALA A 89 -10.69 2.17 1.40
N GLY A 90 -11.55 2.77 0.58
CA GLY A 90 -11.56 4.22 0.31
C GLY A 90 -11.79 5.08 1.57
N VAL A 91 -12.67 4.64 2.48
CA VAL A 91 -12.90 5.33 3.76
C VAL A 91 -11.62 5.34 4.59
N LEU A 92 -10.89 4.23 4.68
CA LEU A 92 -9.60 4.19 5.37
C LEU A 92 -8.59 5.17 4.75
N LEU A 93 -8.57 5.28 3.41
CA LEU A 93 -7.71 6.24 2.72
C LEU A 93 -8.09 7.70 3.07
N VAL A 94 -9.37 8.03 2.98
CA VAL A 94 -9.87 9.39 3.24
C VAL A 94 -9.58 9.78 4.68
N VAL A 95 -9.79 8.88 5.65
CA VAL A 95 -9.44 9.12 7.06
C VAL A 95 -7.95 9.37 7.22
N ALA A 96 -7.09 8.56 6.57
CA ALA A 96 -5.64 8.76 6.63
C ALA A 96 -5.20 10.12 6.06
N LEU A 97 -5.77 10.51 4.91
CA LEU A 97 -5.52 11.81 4.27
C LEU A 97 -6.03 12.97 5.13
N ALA A 98 -7.20 12.84 5.75
CA ALA A 98 -7.77 13.85 6.63
C ALA A 98 -6.91 14.03 7.90
N VAL A 99 -6.41 12.94 8.49
CA VAL A 99 -5.48 13.00 9.62
C VAL A 99 -4.20 13.70 9.22
N LEU A 100 -3.59 13.33 8.09
CA LEU A 100 -2.38 13.99 7.60
C LEU A 100 -2.62 15.48 7.31
N GLY A 101 -3.69 15.81 6.60
CA GLY A 101 -4.07 17.18 6.26
C GLY A 101 -4.33 18.03 7.52
N GLY A 102 -5.00 17.45 8.52
CA GLY A 102 -5.22 18.10 9.82
C GLY A 102 -3.90 18.37 10.57
N MET A 103 -2.97 17.41 10.57
CA MET A 103 -1.66 17.59 11.21
C MET A 103 -0.84 18.70 10.53
N LEU A 104 -0.85 18.74 9.19
CA LEU A 104 -0.17 19.78 8.41
C LEU A 104 -0.82 21.16 8.60
N ALA A 105 -2.16 21.23 8.58
CA ALA A 105 -2.90 22.48 8.74
C ALA A 105 -2.74 23.11 10.13
N LEU A 106 -2.54 22.28 11.16
CA LEU A 106 -2.30 22.74 12.53
C LEU A 106 -0.84 23.18 12.77
N GLY A 107 0.03 23.15 11.75
CA GLY A 107 1.42 23.56 11.87
C GLY A 107 2.20 22.75 12.90
N ARG A 108 1.81 21.48 13.11
CA ARG A 108 2.45 20.60 14.10
C ARG A 108 3.85 20.23 13.61
N ASN A 109 4.86 20.87 14.19
CA ASN A 109 6.27 20.51 14.04
C ASN A 109 6.63 19.34 15.01
N GLY A 110 7.63 18.52 14.67
CA GLY A 110 8.07 17.35 15.45
C GLY A 110 7.72 15.99 14.78
N PRO A 111 7.63 14.87 15.52
CA PRO A 111 7.52 13.52 14.92
C PRO A 111 6.13 13.17 14.33
N TRP A 112 5.13 14.03 14.55
CA TRP A 112 3.72 13.76 14.21
C TRP A 112 3.42 13.68 12.70
N PRO A 113 3.96 14.57 11.84
CA PRO A 113 3.80 14.44 10.40
C PRO A 113 4.41 13.15 9.89
N LEU A 114 5.57 12.73 10.39
CA LEU A 114 6.20 11.46 10.02
C LEU A 114 5.34 10.25 10.40
N ALA A 115 4.74 10.25 11.60
CA ALA A 115 3.82 9.19 12.02
C ALA A 115 2.55 9.14 11.14
N ALA A 116 1.97 10.29 10.82
CA ALA A 116 0.80 10.37 9.94
C ALA A 116 1.13 9.91 8.50
N LEU A 117 2.29 10.32 8.00
CA LEU A 117 2.87 9.90 6.74
C LEU A 117 3.11 8.39 6.72
N ALA A 118 3.70 7.82 7.78
CA ALA A 118 3.91 6.37 7.91
C ALA A 118 2.56 5.63 7.91
N GLY A 119 1.57 6.14 8.64
CA GLY A 119 0.20 5.61 8.65
C GLY A 119 -0.46 5.60 7.27
N LEU A 120 -0.37 6.72 6.55
CA LEU A 120 -0.87 6.83 5.17
C LEU A 120 -0.19 5.80 4.25
N SER A 121 1.12 5.61 4.37
CA SER A 121 1.86 4.63 3.57
C SER A 121 1.36 3.20 3.81
N GLN A 122 1.12 2.82 5.08
CA GLN A 122 0.67 1.47 5.45
C GLN A 122 -0.78 1.22 5.04
N ILE A 123 -1.64 2.25 5.16
CA ILE A 123 -3.01 2.20 4.62
C ILE A 123 -2.97 2.06 3.10
N GLY A 124 -2.11 2.80 2.40
CA GLY A 124 -1.86 2.66 0.96
C GLY A 124 -1.44 1.24 0.55
N VAL A 125 -0.54 0.62 1.31
CA VAL A 125 -0.15 -0.78 1.11
C VAL A 125 -1.35 -1.71 1.30
N GLY A 126 -2.12 -1.52 2.38
CA GLY A 126 -3.32 -2.30 2.67
C GLY A 126 -4.38 -2.20 1.56
N LEU A 127 -4.65 -0.99 1.08
CA LEU A 127 -5.54 -0.69 -0.06
C LEU A 127 -5.14 -1.42 -1.33
N ASN A 128 -3.85 -1.35 -1.67
CA ASN A 128 -3.32 -2.06 -2.82
C ASN A 128 -3.54 -3.57 -2.70
N GLN A 129 -3.34 -4.16 -1.52
CA GLN A 129 -3.63 -5.58 -1.31
C GLN A 129 -5.12 -5.90 -1.45
N VAL A 130 -6.03 -5.04 -0.96
CA VAL A 130 -7.47 -5.19 -1.19
C VAL A 130 -7.79 -5.17 -2.69
N LEU A 131 -7.29 -4.19 -3.43
CA LEU A 131 -7.52 -4.10 -4.88
C LEU A 131 -6.97 -5.32 -5.63
N VAL A 132 -5.81 -5.82 -5.23
CA VAL A 132 -5.21 -7.05 -5.76
C VAL A 132 -6.02 -8.30 -5.37
N GLY A 133 -6.55 -8.35 -4.15
CA GLY A 133 -7.47 -9.40 -3.72
C GLY A 133 -8.74 -9.41 -4.56
N LEU A 134 -9.30 -8.23 -4.85
CA LEU A 134 -10.48 -8.06 -5.70
C LEU A 134 -10.21 -8.48 -7.14
N THR A 135 -9.09 -8.06 -7.75
CA THR A 135 -8.72 -8.46 -9.12
C THR A 135 -8.54 -9.98 -9.24
N ARG A 136 -8.00 -10.62 -8.20
CA ARG A 136 -7.90 -12.09 -8.12
C ARG A 136 -9.26 -12.74 -7.97
N ALA A 137 -10.12 -12.23 -7.08
CA ALA A 137 -11.45 -12.77 -6.82
C ALA A 137 -12.34 -12.77 -8.07
N ILE A 138 -12.17 -11.78 -8.96
CA ILE A 138 -12.88 -11.69 -10.26
C ILE A 138 -12.14 -12.39 -11.42
N GLY A 139 -11.05 -13.12 -11.15
CA GLY A 139 -10.31 -13.89 -12.16
C GLY A 139 -9.43 -13.06 -13.10
N LYS A 140 -9.05 -11.83 -12.71
CA LYS A 140 -8.20 -10.90 -13.49
C LYS A 140 -6.85 -10.61 -12.80
N PRO A 141 -6.04 -11.63 -12.43
CA PRO A 141 -4.77 -11.43 -11.70
C PRO A 141 -3.70 -10.68 -12.51
N ALA A 142 -3.87 -10.54 -13.83
CA ALA A 142 -2.95 -9.75 -14.66
C ALA A 142 -2.89 -8.27 -14.26
N ARG A 143 -3.92 -7.76 -13.57
CA ARG A 143 -3.98 -6.37 -13.09
C ARG A 143 -3.16 -6.14 -11.81
N ASP A 144 -2.67 -7.20 -11.18
CA ASP A 144 -1.89 -7.10 -9.94
C ASP A 144 -0.60 -6.31 -10.15
N VAL A 145 0.04 -6.47 -11.31
CA VAL A 145 1.26 -5.75 -11.69
C VAL A 145 1.00 -4.25 -11.75
N ALA A 146 -0.09 -3.84 -12.41
CA ALA A 146 -0.45 -2.43 -12.50
C ALA A 146 -0.72 -1.84 -11.11
N ASN A 147 -1.44 -2.55 -10.24
CA ASN A 147 -1.70 -2.10 -8.87
C ASN A 147 -0.40 -1.92 -8.06
N HIS A 148 0.53 -2.88 -8.16
CA HIS A 148 1.83 -2.76 -7.49
C HIS A 148 2.72 -1.67 -8.09
N LEU A 149 2.68 -1.44 -9.40
CA LEU A 149 3.41 -0.35 -10.05
C LEU A 149 2.86 1.02 -9.62
N VAL A 150 1.53 1.19 -9.59
CA VAL A 150 0.89 2.42 -9.12
C VAL A 150 1.28 2.70 -7.67
N LEU A 151 1.23 1.69 -6.79
CA LEU A 151 1.67 1.86 -5.41
C LEU A 151 3.16 2.20 -5.32
N SER A 152 4.02 1.54 -6.12
CA SER A 152 5.46 1.79 -6.10
C SER A 152 5.78 3.22 -6.56
N ALA A 153 5.10 3.71 -7.60
CA ALA A 153 5.22 5.09 -8.08
C ALA A 153 4.71 6.09 -7.03
N ALA A 154 3.58 5.81 -6.38
CA ALA A 154 3.04 6.65 -5.32
C ALA A 154 3.99 6.73 -4.11
N LEU A 155 4.56 5.59 -3.68
CA LEU A 155 5.55 5.56 -2.59
C LEU A 155 6.84 6.29 -2.98
N ALA A 156 7.34 6.11 -4.20
CA ALA A 156 8.52 6.84 -4.67
C ALA A 156 8.28 8.36 -4.70
N GLY A 157 7.13 8.79 -5.22
CA GLY A 157 6.74 10.21 -5.26
C GLY A 157 6.56 10.79 -3.86
N TYR A 158 5.92 10.05 -2.97
CA TYR A 158 5.76 10.42 -1.57
C TYR A 158 7.11 10.55 -0.83
N THR A 159 8.03 9.59 -1.02
CA THR A 159 9.35 9.62 -0.38
C THR A 159 10.17 10.81 -0.92
N GLY A 160 10.09 11.07 -2.22
CA GLY A 160 10.69 12.24 -2.84
C GLY A 160 10.10 13.56 -2.32
N ALA A 161 8.78 13.63 -2.14
CA ALA A 161 8.11 14.80 -1.58
C ALA A 161 8.51 15.04 -0.11
N ALA A 162 8.59 14.00 0.71
CA ALA A 162 9.02 14.11 2.11
C ALA A 162 10.45 14.67 2.21
N LEU A 163 11.36 14.22 1.34
CA LEU A 163 12.72 14.76 1.24
C LEU A 163 12.73 16.21 0.75
N ALA A 164 11.96 16.54 -0.30
CA ALA A 164 11.91 17.89 -0.86
C ALA A 164 11.31 18.92 0.11
N LEU A 165 10.37 18.50 0.96
CA LEU A 165 9.76 19.33 1.99
C LEU A 165 10.61 19.42 3.28
N GLY A 166 11.76 18.75 3.32
CA GLY A 166 12.65 18.76 4.49
C GLY A 166 11.99 18.17 5.75
N ILE A 167 11.07 17.22 5.60
CA ILE A 167 10.40 16.59 6.75
C ILE A 167 11.44 15.71 7.45
N THR A 168 11.91 16.15 8.62
CA THR A 168 12.88 15.42 9.43
C THR A 168 12.19 14.55 10.49
N PRO A 169 12.77 13.39 10.86
CA PRO A 169 12.24 12.53 11.93
C PRO A 169 12.33 13.08 13.36
N VAL A 170 12.61 14.38 13.52
CA VAL A 170 12.99 15.03 14.78
C VAL A 170 12.06 16.19 15.09
#